data_AF-A0A2S5GI02-F1
#
_entry.id   AF-A0A2S5GI02-F1
#
_cell.length_a   1.000
_cell.length_b   1.000
_cell.length_c   1.000
_cell.angle_alpha   90.00
_cell.angle_beta   90.00
_cell.angle_gamma   90.00
#
_symmetry.space_group_name_H-M   'P 1'
#
loop_
_entity.id
_entity.type
_entity.pdbx_description
1 polymer ?
#
loop_
_entity_poly.entity_id
_entity_poly.type
_entity_poly.pdbx_seq_one_letter_code
_entity_poly.pdbx_strand_id
1 'polypeptide(L)' 'MDTATDLIKRLRASGMTQSEISRRTGIPQPRLSRWEAGAPSAGANDALRLAELVRSLPLPDVVADEARAAQPAQQVASHA' A
#
# COMPACT_ATOMS: atom_id res chain seq x y z
N MET A 1 -19.01 -6.47 -3.09
CA MET A 1 -18.69 -5.04 -2.84
C MET A 1 -17.56 -5.05 -1.85
N ASP A 2 -16.40 -4.51 -2.21
CA ASP A 2 -15.25 -4.47 -1.30
C ASP A 2 -15.57 -3.61 -0.08
N THR A 3 -15.20 -4.08 1.12
CA THR A 3 -15.34 -3.26 2.33
C THR A 3 -14.23 -2.20 2.40
N ALA A 4 -14.43 -1.17 3.23
CA ALA A 4 -13.37 -0.18 3.50
C ALA A 4 -12.09 -0.87 4.01
N THR A 5 -12.23 -1.90 4.84
CA THR A 5 -11.11 -2.70 5.33
C THR A 5 -10.39 -3.43 4.20
N ASP A 6 -11.11 -4.03 3.24
CA ASP A 6 -10.48 -4.72 2.09
C ASP A 6 -9.73 -3.73 1.18
N LEU A 7 -10.29 -2.53 0.98
CA LEU A 7 -9.64 -1.48 0.21
C LEU A 7 -8.37 -0.97 0.91
N ILE A 8 -8.42 -0.75 2.23
CA ILE A 8 -7.24 -0.36 3.01
C ILE A 8 -6.16 -1.43 2.91
N LYS A 9 -6.50 -2.71 3.09
CA LYS A 9 -5.53 -3.81 2.97
C LYS A 9 -4.81 -3.84 1.62
N ARG A 10 -5.52 -3.58 0.51
CA ARG A 10 -4.89 -3.49 -0.83
C ARG A 10 -3.93 -2.29 -0.94
N LEU A 11 -4.31 -1.13 -0.41
CA LEU A 11 -3.42 0.03 -0.36
C LEU A 11 -2.18 -0.23 0.52
N ARG A 12 -2.35 -0.94 1.63
CA ARG A 12 -1.22 -1.36 2.49
C ARG A 12 -0.30 -2.35 1.76
N ALA A 13 -0.86 -3.28 1.00
CA ALA A 13 -0.11 -4.25 0.21
C ALA A 13 0.69 -3.59 -0.94
N SER A 14 0.28 -2.41 -1.41
CA SER A 14 1.07 -1.61 -2.36
C SER A 14 2.20 -0.82 -1.70
N GLY A 15 2.47 -1.04 -0.41
CA GLY A 15 3.51 -0.37 0.36
C GLY A 15 3.09 0.94 1.03
N MET A 16 1.83 1.39 0.92
CA MET A 16 1.41 2.62 1.60
C MET A 16 1.22 2.42 3.10
N THR A 17 1.58 3.44 3.86
CA THR A 17 1.25 3.59 5.28
C THR A 17 -0.15 4.18 5.47
N GLN A 18 -0.74 4.01 6.67
CA GLN A 18 -2.02 4.65 6.98
C GLN A 18 -1.95 6.18 6.90
N SER A 19 -0.82 6.79 7.27
CA SER A 19 -0.65 8.24 7.19
C SER A 19 -0.64 8.74 5.75
N GLU A 20 -0.06 7.97 4.82
CA GLU A 20 -0.11 8.28 3.38
C GLU A 20 -1.51 8.14 2.81
N ILE A 21 -2.21 7.05 3.16
CA ILE A 21 -3.62 6.84 2.76
C ILE A 21 -4.46 8.00 3.30
N SER A 22 -4.23 8.42 4.54
CA SER A 22 -4.92 9.54 5.16
C SER A 22 -4.72 10.84 4.39
N ARG A 23 -3.47 11.18 4.04
CA ARG A 23 -3.17 12.38 3.25
C ARG A 23 -3.80 12.35 1.87
N ARG A 24 -3.83 11.19 1.21
CA ARG A 24 -4.36 11.06 -0.16
C ARG A 24 -5.89 11.01 -0.23
N THR A 25 -6.55 10.48 0.80
CA THR A 25 -8.01 10.33 0.83
C THR A 25 -8.73 11.40 1.66
N GLY A 26 -8.00 12.15 2.49
CA GLY A 26 -8.59 13.03 3.49
C GLY A 26 -9.28 12.30 4.65
N ILE A 27 -9.19 10.97 4.71
CA ILE A 27 -9.76 10.17 5.80
C ILE A 27 -8.77 10.20 6.98
N PRO A 28 -9.18 10.60 8.20
CA PRO A 28 -8.25 10.66 9.32
C PRO A 28 -7.61 9.30 9.65
N GLN A 29 -6.30 9.26 9.87
CA GLN A 29 -5.57 8.03 10.22
C GLN A 29 -6.20 7.23 11.38
N PRO A 30 -6.70 7.84 12.48
CA PRO A 30 -7.37 7.09 13.55
C PRO A 30 -8.64 6.37 13.07
N ARG A 31 -9.31 6.87 12.03
CA ARG A 31 -10.48 6.22 11.42
C ARG A 31 -10.06 4.99 10.62
N LEU A 32 -8.99 5.10 9.82
CA LEU A 32 -8.41 3.97 9.08
C LEU A 32 -7.99 2.84 10.03
N SER A 33 -7.27 3.18 11.10
CA SER A 33 -6.85 2.22 12.13
C SER A 33 -8.03 1.48 12.75
N ARG A 34 -9.12 2.19 13.06
CA ARG A 34 -10.32 1.60 13.65
C ARG A 34 -11.00 0.60 12.71
N TRP A 35 -11.06 0.88 11.41
CA TRP A 35 -11.62 -0.06 10.41
C TRP A 35 -10.74 -1.28 10.18
N GLU A 36 -9.41 -1.12 10.20
CA GLU A 36 -8.49 -2.27 10.16
C GLU A 36 -8.63 -3.16 11.40
N ALA A 37 -8.99 -2.59 12.54
CA ALA A 37 -9.29 -3.31 13.78
C ALA A 37 -10.71 -3.94 13.81
N GLY A 38 -11.49 -3.84 12.73
CA GLY A 38 -12.80 -4.50 12.61
C GLY A 38 -14.01 -3.70 13.10
N ALA A 39 -13.87 -2.39 13.30
CA ALA A 39 -15.02 -1.55 13.62
C ALA A 39 -16.01 -1.41 12.43
N PRO A 40 -17.28 -1.03 12.70
CA PRO A 40 -18.33 -0.96 11.68
C PRO A 40 -17.95 -0.13 10.45
N SER A 41 -18.48 -0.58 9.31
CA SER A 41 -18.08 -0.15 7.96
C SER A 41 -18.13 1.36 7.76
N ALA A 42 -17.24 1.85 6.88
CA ALA A 42 -17.17 3.24 6.49
C ALA A 42 -18.49 3.75 5.89
N GLY A 43 -18.75 5.05 6.03
CA GLY A 43 -19.77 5.71 5.22
C GLY A 43 -19.43 5.58 3.73
N ALA A 44 -20.46 5.53 2.87
CA ALA A 44 -20.31 5.30 1.42
C ALA A 44 -19.26 6.22 0.76
N ASN A 45 -19.19 7.49 1.15
CA ASN A 45 -18.22 8.45 0.61
C ASN A 45 -16.76 8.08 0.92
N ASP A 46 -16.46 7.60 2.13
CA ASP A 46 -15.11 7.21 2.51
C ASP A 46 -14.70 5.92 1.78
N ALA A 47 -15.63 4.99 1.59
CA ALA A 47 -15.40 3.79 0.76
C ALA A 47 -15.12 4.15 -0.71
N LEU A 48 -15.83 5.13 -1.27
CA LEU A 48 -15.59 5.62 -2.65
C LEU A 48 -14.19 6.23 -2.80
N ARG A 49 -13.75 7.06 -1.85
CA ARG A 49 -12.40 7.66 -1.86
C ARG A 49 -11.30 6.60 -1.76
N LEU A 50 -11.49 5.58 -0.92
CA LEU A 50 -10.57 4.45 -0.84
C LEU A 50 -10.54 3.66 -2.16
N ALA A 51 -11.69 3.40 -2.76
CA ALA A 51 -11.78 2.68 -4.03
C ALA A 51 -11.14 3.46 -5.19
N GLU A 52 -11.29 4.79 -5.21
CA GLU A 52 -10.62 5.67 -6.17
C GLU A 52 -9.11 5.62 -6.03
N LEU A 53 -8.59 5.69 -4.80
CA LEU A 53 -7.15 5.58 -4.56
C LEU A 53 -6.61 4.20 -4.99
N VAL A 54 -7.34 3.11 -4.74
CA VAL A 54 -6.96 1.77 -5.22
C VAL A 54 -6.89 1.72 -6.74
N ARG A 55 -7.86 2.32 -7.45
CA ARG A 55 -7.86 2.37 -8.93
C ARG A 55 -6.71 3.21 -9.51
N SER A 56 -6.19 4.17 -8.76
CA SER A 56 -5.05 5.01 -9.18
C SER A 56 -3.69 4.34 -9.01
N LEU A 57 -3.61 3.17 -8.35
CA LEU A 57 -2.35 2.46 -8.23
C LEU A 57 -1.91 1.96 -9.61
N PRO A 58 -0.62 2.11 -9.97
CA PRO A 58 -0.08 1.34 -11.07
C PRO A 58 -0.30 -0.14 -10.72
N LEU A 59 -0.84 -0.92 -11.67
CA LEU A 59 -0.94 -2.37 -11.51
C LEU A 59 0.44 -2.89 -11.10
N PRO A 60 0.51 -3.84 -10.14
CA PRO A 60 1.79 -4.40 -9.76
C PRO A 60 2.48 -4.90 -11.02
N ASP A 61 3.60 -4.28 -11.35
CA ASP A 61 4.43 -4.67 -12.48
C ASP A 61 4.99 -6.05 -12.12
N VAL A 62 4.40 -7.09 -12.67
CA VAL A 62 4.75 -8.51 -12.41
C VAL A 62 6.16 -8.88 -12.93
N VAL A 63 7.02 -7.90 -13.23
CA VAL A 63 8.33 -8.11 -13.89
C VAL A 63 9.52 -7.43 -13.20
N ALA A 64 9.42 -7.03 -11.92
CA ALA A 64 10.55 -6.46 -11.19
C ALA A 64 11.30 -7.43 -10.25
N ASP A 65 11.03 -8.75 -10.32
CA ASP A 65 11.64 -9.75 -9.43
C ASP A 65 12.97 -10.34 -9.97
N GLU A 66 13.18 -10.42 -11.28
CA GLU A 66 14.40 -11.06 -11.84
C GLU A 66 15.67 -10.17 -11.79
N ALA A 67 15.53 -8.84 -11.78
CA ALA A 67 16.68 -7.95 -11.91
C ALA A 67 17.49 -7.75 -10.61
N ARG A 68 16.94 -8.13 -9.44
CA ARG A 68 17.61 -7.92 -8.14
C ARG A 68 18.50 -9.09 -7.69
N ALA A 69 18.38 -10.26 -8.32
CA ALA A 69 19.13 -11.46 -7.94
C ALA A 69 20.55 -11.55 -8.54
N ALA A 70 20.93 -10.64 -9.46
CA ALA A 70 22.18 -10.73 -10.21
C ALA A 70 23.21 -9.62 -9.87
N GLN A 71 23.32 -9.21 -8.61
CA GLN A 71 24.49 -8.45 -8.16
C GLN A 71 25.54 -9.43 -7.62
N PRO A 72 26.63 -9.73 -8.35
CA PRO A 72 27.75 -10.45 -7.78
C PRO A 72 28.42 -9.55 -6.73
N ALA A 73 28.55 -10.09 -5.52
CA ALA A 73 29.31 -9.52 -4.43
C ALA A 73 30.77 -9.33 -4.88
N GLN A 74 31.17 -8.08 -5.13
CA GLN A 74 32.58 -7.76 -5.30
C GLN A 74 33.16 -7.43 -3.92
N GLN A 75 33.60 -8.49 -3.23
CA GLN A 75 34.45 -8.41 -2.05
C GLN A 75 35.91 -8.67 -2.45
N VAL A 76 36.77 -7.78 -1.96
CA VAL A 76 38.18 -7.92 -1.55
C VAL A 76 39.22 -8.37 -2.61
N ALA A 77 40.21 -7.52 -2.87
CA ALA A 77 41.51 -7.61 -2.21
C ALA A 77 42.55 -6.69 -2.88
N SER A 78 43.21 -5.92 -2.04
CA SER A 78 44.52 -5.31 -2.23
C SER A 78 45.56 -6.27 -2.84
N HIS A 79 46.28 -5.86 -3.89
CA HIS A 79 47.74 -6.03 -4.02
C HIS A 79 48.28 -5.34 -5.28
N ALA A 80 49.16 -4.35 -5.13
CA ALA A 80 50.43 -4.13 -5.84
C ALA A 80 51.00 -2.75 -5.46
#